data_AF-A0A934RK77-F1
#
_entry.id   AF-A0A934RK77-F1
#
_cell.length_a   1.000
_cell.length_b   1.000
_cell.length_c   1.000
_cell.angle_alpha   90.00
_cell.angle_beta   90.00
_cell.angle_gamma   90.00
#
_symmetry.space_group_name_H-M   'P 1'
#
loop_
_entity.id
_entity.type
_entity.pdbx_description
1 polymer ?
#
loop_
_entity_poly.entity_id
_entity_poly.type
_entity_poly.pdbx_seq_one_letter_code
_entity_poly.pdbx_strand_id
1 'polypeptide(L)'
;MKTPLLLLTLLLSTLLAVAGPILNMDKLGEQLGGWEAKGNRAADYERSGSNYRTWKPEVTPMPDGGLFISMRIDHLRGLFAADDHASLQVTLDKKGNIVSAQSSMAFQGKKITSDAIRQGADASTEVMGVQQVAKVGTDLLADLSSKLLRENVAEPGRVTFPAVIHHNYNLLCLATGLVSEAQLPAHPEKEAPSAPLNLNQDKGTQEKTGKSSTLPVGQ
;
A
#
# COMPACT_ATOMS: atom_id res chain seq x y z
N MET A 1 59.24 -11.04 -18.60
CA MET A 1 58.36 -12.24 -18.63
C MET A 1 56.98 -11.86 -18.09
N LYS A 2 55.91 -12.53 -18.54
CA LYS A 2 54.49 -12.27 -18.24
C LYS A 2 53.91 -13.52 -17.52
N THR A 3 52.91 -13.50 -16.64
CA THR A 3 52.13 -12.45 -15.94
C THR A 3 51.47 -13.11 -14.71
N PRO A 4 51.09 -12.40 -13.63
CA PRO A 4 50.47 -13.06 -12.47
C PRO A 4 49.03 -13.50 -12.76
N LEU A 5 48.69 -14.74 -12.38
CA LEU A 5 47.35 -15.32 -12.58
C LEU A 5 46.44 -14.94 -11.40
N LEU A 6 45.51 -14.03 -11.65
CA LEU A 6 44.46 -13.60 -10.73
C LEU A 6 43.21 -14.44 -11.02
N LEU A 7 42.73 -15.25 -10.07
CA LEU A 7 41.48 -16.01 -10.24
C LEU A 7 40.73 -16.17 -8.91
N LEU A 8 40.13 -15.07 -8.43
CA LEU A 8 39.10 -15.12 -7.40
C LEU A 8 37.73 -15.03 -8.10
N THR A 9 37.10 -16.19 -8.31
CA THR A 9 35.80 -16.30 -8.99
C THR A 9 34.69 -15.66 -8.14
N LEU A 10 34.25 -14.48 -8.57
CA LEU A 10 33.10 -13.78 -8.02
C LEU A 10 31.82 -14.57 -8.32
N LEU A 11 31.25 -15.22 -7.30
CA LEU A 11 29.98 -15.96 -7.42
C LEU A 11 28.80 -14.97 -7.44
N LEU A 12 28.57 -14.34 -8.60
CA LEU A 12 27.47 -13.40 -8.80
C LEU A 12 26.15 -14.17 -8.97
N SER A 13 25.54 -14.59 -7.85
CA SER A 13 24.19 -15.15 -7.86
C SER A 13 23.17 -14.07 -8.20
N THR A 14 22.82 -13.98 -9.49
CA THR A 14 21.72 -13.16 -9.99
C THR A 14 20.40 -13.66 -9.41
N LEU A 15 19.93 -13.00 -8.35
CA LEU A 15 18.52 -13.10 -7.95
C LEU A 15 17.67 -12.61 -9.13
N LEU A 16 17.04 -13.54 -9.82
CA LEU A 16 15.90 -13.23 -10.69
C LEU A 16 14.79 -12.67 -9.79
N ALA A 17 14.65 -11.34 -9.79
CA ALA A 17 13.55 -10.66 -9.13
C ALA A 17 12.25 -11.00 -9.88
N VAL A 18 11.63 -12.12 -9.52
CA VAL A 18 10.30 -12.48 -10.02
C VAL A 18 9.34 -11.39 -9.57
N ALA A 19 8.70 -10.74 -10.54
CA ALA A 19 7.71 -9.69 -10.30
C ALA A 19 6.51 -10.24 -9.51
N GLY A 20 6.51 -10.01 -8.20
CA GLY A 20 5.40 -10.35 -7.31
C GLY A 20 4.27 -9.31 -7.34
N PRO A 21 3.12 -9.62 -6.70
CA PRO A 21 2.08 -8.62 -6.50
C PRO A 21 2.55 -7.49 -5.57
N ILE A 22 2.08 -6.28 -5.86
CA ILE A 22 2.27 -5.09 -5.01
C ILE A 22 0.91 -4.51 -4.64
N LEU A 23 0.80 -4.02 -3.40
CA LEU A 23 -0.29 -3.16 -2.97
C LEU A 23 0.07 -1.70 -3.25
N ASN A 24 -0.70 -1.02 -4.11
CA ASN A 24 -0.61 0.42 -4.27
C ASN A 24 -1.25 1.12 -3.06
N MET A 25 -0.38 1.51 -2.11
CA MET A 25 -0.80 2.13 -0.85
C MET A 25 -1.54 3.46 -1.06
N ASP A 26 -1.13 4.27 -2.04
CA ASP A 26 -1.72 5.60 -2.25
C ASP A 26 -3.10 5.49 -2.89
N LYS A 27 -3.26 4.60 -3.88
CA LYS A 27 -4.56 4.26 -4.49
C LYS A 27 -5.56 3.71 -3.45
N LEU A 28 -5.09 2.83 -2.55
CA LEU A 28 -5.93 2.35 -1.44
C LEU A 28 -6.37 3.51 -0.53
N GLY A 29 -5.46 4.43 -0.22
CA GLY A 29 -5.74 5.62 0.58
C GLY A 29 -6.77 6.53 -0.08
N GLU A 30 -6.57 6.89 -1.34
CA GLU A 30 -7.50 7.69 -2.15
C GLU A 30 -8.92 7.10 -2.14
N GLN A 31 -9.03 5.78 -2.36
CA GLN A 31 -10.31 5.06 -2.34
C GLN A 31 -10.99 5.01 -0.96
N LEU A 32 -10.24 5.20 0.13
CA LEU A 32 -10.74 5.29 1.51
C LEU A 32 -11.00 6.73 1.98
N GLY A 33 -10.78 7.75 1.13
CA GLY A 33 -10.96 9.17 1.48
C GLY A 33 -9.67 9.89 1.91
N GLY A 34 -8.51 9.25 1.77
CA GLY A 34 -7.19 9.85 2.01
C GLY A 34 -6.53 9.41 3.32
N TRP A 35 -5.21 9.20 3.28
CA TRP A 35 -4.41 8.91 4.48
C TRP A 35 -4.10 10.17 5.28
N GLU A 36 -5.12 10.80 5.87
CA GLU A 36 -4.99 12.08 6.60
C GLU A 36 -5.06 11.90 8.12
N ALA A 37 -5.68 10.82 8.61
CA ALA A 37 -5.88 10.59 10.03
C ALA A 37 -4.63 10.03 10.75
N LYS A 38 -4.54 10.33 12.05
CA LYS A 38 -3.53 9.79 12.99
C LYS A 38 -2.07 9.99 12.55
N GLY A 39 -1.78 11.11 11.88
CA GLY A 39 -0.47 11.46 11.36
C GLY A 39 -0.16 10.74 10.05
N ASN A 40 -1.10 10.78 9.10
CA ASN A 40 -1.03 10.13 7.79
C ASN A 40 -0.84 8.61 7.84
N ARG A 41 -1.42 7.96 8.86
CA ARG A 41 -1.36 6.50 9.09
C ARG A 41 -2.71 5.81 8.99
N ALA A 42 -3.80 6.57 8.86
CA ALA A 42 -5.13 6.04 8.73
C ALA A 42 -6.01 6.95 7.85
N ALA A 43 -7.12 6.40 7.36
CA ALA A 43 -8.18 7.10 6.66
C ALA A 43 -9.46 6.99 7.50
N ASP A 44 -10.11 8.11 7.77
CA ASP A 44 -11.36 8.19 8.51
C ASP A 44 -12.51 8.46 7.52
N TYR A 45 -13.59 7.67 7.57
CA TYR A 45 -14.71 7.77 6.63
C TYR A 45 -16.03 7.36 7.26
N GLU A 46 -17.13 7.88 6.74
CA GLU A 46 -18.49 7.43 7.09
C GLU A 46 -18.92 6.28 6.17
N ARG A 47 -19.57 5.26 6.74
CA ARG A 47 -20.25 4.22 5.96
C ARG A 47 -21.48 3.73 6.71
N SER A 48 -22.61 3.59 6.00
CA SER A 48 -23.87 3.08 6.59
C SER A 48 -24.34 3.84 7.85
N GLY A 49 -24.10 5.16 7.93
CA GLY A 49 -24.48 5.98 9.09
C GLY A 49 -23.61 5.77 10.33
N SER A 50 -22.37 5.30 10.17
CA SER A 50 -21.40 5.13 11.25
C SER A 50 -20.00 5.51 10.78
N ASN A 51 -19.16 5.97 11.71
CA ASN A 51 -17.81 6.41 11.41
C ASN A 51 -16.82 5.25 11.59
N TYR A 52 -15.87 5.12 10.66
CA TYR A 52 -14.84 4.11 10.68
C TYR A 52 -13.47 4.72 10.42
N ARG A 53 -12.43 4.03 10.86
CA ARG A 53 -11.04 4.33 10.56
C ARG A 53 -10.37 3.10 9.99
N THR A 54 -9.69 3.21 8.86
CA THR A 54 -8.82 2.13 8.36
C THR A 54 -7.38 2.56 8.46
N TRP A 55 -6.54 1.72 9.05
CA TRP A 55 -5.11 1.97 9.19
C TRP A 55 -4.38 1.49 7.94
N LYS A 56 -3.26 2.15 7.61
CA LYS A 56 -2.35 1.68 6.56
C LYS A 56 -1.98 0.21 6.82
N PRO A 57 -2.22 -0.71 5.87
CA PRO A 57 -1.93 -2.11 6.08
C PRO A 57 -0.42 -2.39 6.23
N GLU A 58 -0.13 -3.40 7.03
CA GLU A 58 1.18 -4.04 7.11
C GLU A 58 1.30 -5.03 5.95
N VAL A 59 2.40 -4.92 5.19
CA VAL A 59 2.64 -5.70 3.96
C VAL A 59 3.93 -6.48 4.13
N THR A 60 3.84 -7.81 4.05
CA THR A 60 4.96 -8.74 4.25
C THR A 60 5.14 -9.61 2.99
N PRO A 61 6.25 -9.47 2.24
CA PRO A 61 6.58 -10.38 1.16
C PRO A 61 6.76 -11.82 1.67
N MET A 62 6.26 -12.80 0.93
CA MET A 62 6.37 -14.21 1.30
C MET A 62 7.52 -14.91 0.55
N PRO A 63 8.14 -15.98 1.11
CA PRO A 63 9.27 -16.67 0.48
C PRO A 63 8.98 -17.31 -0.89
N ASP A 64 7.71 -17.53 -1.23
CA ASP A 64 7.25 -18.08 -2.51
C ASP A 64 7.02 -17.00 -3.60
N GLY A 65 7.28 -15.73 -3.27
CA GLY A 65 7.01 -14.57 -4.13
C GLY A 65 5.60 -13.99 -3.98
N GLY A 66 4.77 -14.54 -3.08
CA GLY A 66 3.46 -14.00 -2.72
C GLY A 66 3.53 -12.83 -1.74
N LEU A 67 2.36 -12.39 -1.28
CA LEU A 67 2.22 -11.23 -0.39
C LEU A 67 1.21 -11.51 0.72
N PHE A 68 1.61 -11.29 1.97
CA PHE A 68 0.71 -11.24 3.11
C PHE A 68 0.39 -9.79 3.46
N ILE A 69 -0.90 -9.47 3.56
CA ILE A 69 -1.40 -8.13 3.89
C ILE A 69 -2.27 -8.24 5.14
N SER A 70 -1.96 -7.44 6.16
CA SER A 70 -2.73 -7.32 7.39
C SER A 70 -3.21 -5.87 7.57
N MET A 71 -4.52 -5.68 7.69
CA MET A 71 -5.14 -4.35 7.79
C MET A 71 -6.03 -4.27 9.02
N ARG A 72 -5.94 -3.15 9.76
CA ARG A 72 -6.80 -2.87 10.91
C ARG A 72 -7.89 -1.87 10.53
N ILE A 73 -9.12 -2.16 10.92
CA ILE A 73 -10.31 -1.33 10.69
C ILE A 73 -10.97 -1.10 12.05
N ASP A 74 -11.18 0.16 12.44
CA ASP A 74 -11.83 0.54 13.69
C ASP A 74 -13.23 1.09 13.41
N HIS A 75 -14.20 0.74 14.25
CA HIS A 75 -15.50 1.41 14.33
C HIS A 75 -15.42 2.49 15.40
N LEU A 76 -15.58 3.76 14.99
CA LEU A 76 -15.38 4.93 15.83
C LEU A 76 -16.65 5.24 16.63
N ARG A 77 -16.61 4.99 17.94
CA ARG A 77 -17.82 5.03 18.80
C ARG A 77 -18.09 6.37 19.48
N GLY A 78 -17.31 7.39 19.12
CA GLY A 78 -17.41 8.75 19.67
C GLY A 78 -16.56 8.97 20.92
N LEU A 79 -16.59 10.21 21.43
CA LEU A 79 -15.56 10.76 22.32
C LEU A 79 -15.31 10.01 23.65
N PHE A 80 -16.30 9.25 24.12
CA PHE A 80 -16.30 8.62 25.46
C PHE A 80 -16.41 7.09 25.41
N ALA A 81 -16.32 6.50 24.22
CA ALA A 81 -16.41 5.06 24.03
C ALA A 81 -15.09 4.52 23.49
N ALA A 82 -14.65 3.38 24.01
CA ALA A 82 -13.60 2.62 23.33
C ALA A 82 -14.16 2.14 21.96
N ASP A 83 -13.38 2.40 20.91
CA ASP A 83 -13.63 1.94 19.54
C ASP A 83 -13.70 0.41 19.49
N ASP A 84 -14.49 -0.14 18.57
CA ASP A 84 -14.39 -1.58 18.25
C ASP A 84 -13.32 -1.78 17.16
N HIS A 85 -12.66 -2.93 17.15
CA HIS A 85 -11.53 -3.18 16.27
C HIS A 85 -11.73 -4.45 15.44
N ALA A 86 -11.39 -4.39 14.16
CA ALA A 86 -11.34 -5.53 13.28
C ALA A 86 -9.95 -5.66 12.63
N SER A 87 -9.55 -6.90 12.36
CA SER A 87 -8.42 -7.21 11.50
C SER A 87 -8.91 -7.89 10.23
N LEU A 88 -8.32 -7.55 9.09
CA LEU A 88 -8.49 -8.23 7.81
C LEU A 88 -7.11 -8.70 7.35
N GLN A 89 -6.98 -9.99 7.08
CA GLN A 89 -5.76 -10.63 6.60
C GLN A 89 -6.04 -11.25 5.24
N VAL A 90 -5.17 -10.97 4.27
CA VAL A 90 -5.26 -11.49 2.89
C VAL A 90 -3.88 -12.00 2.47
N THR A 91 -3.85 -13.20 1.89
CA THR A 91 -2.64 -13.79 1.30
C THR A 91 -2.82 -13.88 -0.21
N LEU A 92 -1.87 -13.34 -0.95
CA LEU A 92 -1.76 -13.45 -2.40
C LEU A 92 -0.63 -14.42 -2.79
N ASP A 93 -0.81 -15.20 -3.87
CA ASP A 93 0.29 -15.94 -4.50
C ASP A 93 1.17 -15.00 -5.33
N LYS A 94 2.27 -15.54 -5.88
CA LYS A 94 3.17 -14.81 -6.79
C LYS A 94 2.53 -14.32 -8.10
N LYS A 95 1.32 -14.77 -8.46
CA LYS A 95 0.52 -14.28 -9.59
C LYS A 95 -0.54 -13.24 -9.14
N GLY A 96 -0.58 -12.87 -7.86
CA GLY A 96 -1.58 -11.97 -7.28
C GLY A 96 -2.91 -12.63 -6.92
N ASN A 97 -3.08 -13.95 -7.12
CA ASN A 97 -4.33 -14.62 -6.80
C ASN A 97 -4.50 -14.76 -5.29
N ILE A 98 -5.75 -14.69 -4.81
CA ILE A 98 -6.05 -14.78 -3.38
C ILE A 98 -5.96 -16.24 -2.94
N VAL A 99 -4.89 -16.58 -2.21
CA VAL A 99 -4.67 -17.90 -1.61
C VAL A 99 -5.54 -18.07 -0.36
N SER A 100 -5.58 -17.04 0.48
CA SER A 100 -6.46 -17.04 1.65
C SER A 100 -6.94 -15.66 2.06
N ALA A 101 -8.09 -15.61 2.72
CA ALA A 101 -8.58 -14.44 3.43
C ALA A 101 -9.21 -14.85 4.77
N GLN A 102 -8.98 -14.04 5.79
CA GLN A 102 -9.58 -14.21 7.12
C GLN A 102 -9.75 -12.84 7.78
N SER A 103 -10.80 -12.67 8.57
CA SER A 103 -11.01 -11.46 9.36
C SER A 103 -11.45 -11.79 10.79
N SER A 104 -11.20 -10.88 11.73
CA SER A 104 -11.77 -10.95 13.07
C SER A 104 -12.28 -9.58 13.50
N MET A 105 -13.33 -9.58 14.33
CA MET A 105 -13.94 -8.40 14.94
C MET A 105 -13.88 -8.56 16.47
N ALA A 106 -13.47 -7.52 17.18
CA ALA A 106 -13.41 -7.47 18.63
C ALA A 106 -14.19 -6.26 19.15
N PHE A 107 -15.18 -6.53 19.99
CA PHE A 107 -16.05 -5.53 20.61
C PHE A 107 -16.55 -6.03 21.97
N GLN A 108 -16.72 -5.14 22.95
CA GLN A 108 -17.24 -5.48 24.29
C GLN A 108 -16.52 -6.67 24.99
N GLY A 109 -15.22 -6.87 24.73
CA GLY A 109 -14.46 -8.01 25.26
C GLY A 109 -14.74 -9.36 24.58
N LYS A 110 -15.66 -9.41 23.61
CA LYS A 110 -15.88 -10.56 22.72
C LYS A 110 -15.00 -10.45 21.48
N LYS A 111 -14.64 -11.59 20.90
CA LYS A 111 -13.96 -11.67 19.59
C LYS A 111 -14.67 -12.68 18.69
N ILE A 112 -15.19 -12.20 17.56
CA ILE A 112 -15.69 -13.02 16.45
C ILE A 112 -14.56 -13.17 15.44
N THR A 113 -14.35 -14.38 14.93
CA THR A 113 -13.33 -14.63 13.89
C THR A 113 -13.97 -15.41 12.75
N SER A 114 -13.74 -14.97 11.51
CA SER A 114 -14.16 -15.72 10.34
C SER A 114 -13.37 -17.03 10.24
N ASP A 115 -13.94 -18.00 9.54
CA ASP A 115 -13.17 -19.12 9.06
C ASP A 115 -12.14 -18.61 8.04
N ALA A 116 -11.03 -19.31 7.91
CA ALA A 116 -10.01 -18.98 6.92
C ALA A 116 -10.47 -19.52 5.56
N ILE A 117 -10.93 -18.62 4.68
CA ILE A 117 -11.33 -18.96 3.32
C ILE A 117 -10.05 -19.22 2.53
N ARG A 118 -9.87 -20.45 2.04
CA ARG A 118 -8.70 -20.88 1.28
C ARG A 118 -9.10 -21.30 -0.13
N GLN A 119 -8.31 -20.93 -1.13
CA GLN A 119 -8.47 -21.43 -2.50
C GLN A 119 -7.67 -22.72 -2.69
N GLY A 120 -8.24 -23.67 -3.43
CA GLY A 120 -7.55 -24.91 -3.82
C GLY A 120 -6.52 -24.68 -4.92
N ALA A 121 -5.49 -25.52 -4.98
CA ALA A 121 -4.36 -25.37 -5.92
C ALA A 121 -4.79 -25.39 -7.42
N ASP A 122 -5.91 -26.03 -7.73
CA ASP A 122 -6.40 -26.24 -9.10
C ASP A 122 -7.12 -25.01 -9.70
N ALA A 123 -7.37 -23.95 -8.92
CA ALA A 123 -8.03 -22.72 -9.38
C ALA A 123 -7.09 -21.73 -10.11
N SER A 124 -5.93 -22.18 -10.57
CA SER A 124 -4.74 -21.34 -10.81
C SER A 124 -4.49 -20.90 -12.27
N THR A 125 -5.50 -20.99 -13.14
CA THR A 125 -5.40 -20.64 -14.58
C THR A 125 -5.70 -19.18 -14.92
N GLU A 126 -6.46 -18.43 -14.11
CA GLU A 126 -6.69 -16.99 -14.31
C GLU A 126 -6.02 -16.15 -13.22
N VAL A 127 -5.50 -14.98 -13.61
CA VAL A 127 -5.02 -13.93 -12.70
C VAL A 127 -6.23 -13.18 -12.15
N MET A 128 -6.46 -13.25 -10.84
CA MET A 128 -7.51 -12.52 -10.11
C MET A 128 -8.85 -12.39 -10.87
N GLY A 129 -9.43 -13.50 -11.30
CA GLY A 129 -10.76 -13.49 -11.91
C GLY A 129 -11.74 -12.76 -10.99
N VAL A 130 -12.44 -11.73 -11.50
CA VAL A 130 -13.31 -10.85 -10.68
C VAL A 130 -14.33 -11.63 -9.85
N GLN A 131 -14.78 -12.77 -10.38
CA GLN A 131 -15.67 -13.71 -9.70
C GLN A 131 -15.03 -14.37 -8.45
N GLN A 132 -13.73 -14.69 -8.48
CA GLN A 132 -13.01 -15.28 -7.34
C GLN A 132 -12.90 -14.28 -6.19
N VAL A 133 -12.54 -13.03 -6.49
CA VAL A 133 -12.47 -11.94 -5.51
C VAL A 133 -13.86 -11.70 -4.90
N ALA A 134 -14.89 -11.57 -5.74
CA ALA A 134 -16.26 -11.39 -5.27
C ALA A 134 -16.74 -12.58 -4.41
N LYS A 135 -16.37 -13.83 -4.76
CA LYS A 135 -16.71 -15.01 -3.96
C LYS A 135 -16.05 -14.99 -2.59
N VAL A 136 -14.75 -14.74 -2.50
CA VAL A 136 -14.04 -14.68 -1.21
C VAL A 136 -14.58 -13.54 -0.32
N GLY A 137 -14.86 -12.36 -0.90
CA GLY A 137 -15.46 -11.24 -0.18
C GLY A 137 -16.87 -11.55 0.34
N THR A 138 -17.69 -12.24 -0.45
CA THR A 138 -19.06 -12.62 -0.04
C THR A 138 -19.10 -13.78 0.95
N ASP A 139 -18.22 -14.79 0.80
CA ASP A 139 -18.03 -15.85 1.80
C ASP A 139 -17.61 -15.24 3.15
N LEU A 140 -16.67 -14.27 3.15
CA LEU A 140 -16.18 -13.60 4.36
C LEU A 140 -17.28 -12.79 5.04
N LEU A 141 -18.06 -12.04 4.25
CA LEU A 141 -19.21 -11.29 4.73
C LEU A 141 -20.26 -12.22 5.35
N ALA A 142 -20.60 -13.32 4.67
CA ALA A 142 -21.63 -14.25 5.10
C ALA A 142 -21.25 -14.94 6.41
N ASP A 143 -20.02 -15.43 6.55
CA ASP A 143 -19.56 -16.10 7.76
C ASP A 143 -19.49 -15.14 8.96
N LEU A 144 -18.85 -13.98 8.81
CA LEU A 144 -18.81 -12.95 9.87
C LEU A 144 -20.22 -12.53 10.30
N SER A 145 -21.14 -12.32 9.35
CA SER A 145 -22.53 -11.95 9.65
C SER A 145 -23.25 -13.08 10.39
N SER A 146 -23.08 -14.34 9.96
CA SER A 146 -23.69 -15.50 10.61
C SER A 146 -23.24 -15.67 12.07
N LYS A 147 -21.96 -15.39 12.35
CA LYS A 147 -21.39 -15.43 13.70
C LYS A 147 -21.81 -14.21 14.53
N LEU A 148 -21.90 -13.02 13.92
CA LEU A 148 -22.38 -11.81 14.59
C LEU A 148 -23.85 -11.92 15.05
N LEU A 149 -24.71 -12.53 14.24
CA LEU A 149 -26.11 -12.77 14.59
C LEU A 149 -26.26 -13.68 15.83
N ARG A 150 -25.33 -14.64 16.03
CA ARG A 150 -25.32 -15.52 17.22
C ARG A 150 -24.97 -14.77 18.52
N GLU A 151 -24.26 -13.64 18.42
CA GLU A 151 -23.87 -12.81 19.56
C GLU A 151 -24.93 -11.79 19.99
N ASN A 152 -26.09 -11.74 19.30
CA ASN A 152 -27.23 -10.86 19.56
C ASN A 152 -26.85 -9.37 19.67
N VAL A 153 -26.04 -8.90 18.72
CA VAL A 153 -25.56 -7.52 18.67
C VAL A 153 -26.55 -6.64 17.91
N ALA A 154 -27.03 -5.58 18.57
CA ALA A 154 -28.01 -4.64 18.00
C ALA A 154 -27.48 -3.20 17.80
N GLU A 155 -26.24 -2.91 18.16
CA GLU A 155 -25.65 -1.57 17.98
C GLU A 155 -25.39 -1.30 16.49
N PRO A 156 -25.96 -0.24 15.87
CA PRO A 156 -26.00 -0.07 14.41
C PRO A 156 -24.64 -0.26 13.70
N GLY A 157 -23.61 0.46 14.14
CA GLY A 157 -22.28 0.39 13.54
C GLY A 157 -21.57 -0.96 13.71
N ARG A 158 -21.96 -1.77 14.69
CA ARG A 158 -21.49 -3.15 14.85
C ARG A 158 -22.20 -4.11 13.90
N VAL A 159 -23.52 -3.95 13.74
CA VAL A 159 -24.33 -4.74 12.79
C VAL A 159 -23.81 -4.58 11.35
N THR A 160 -23.35 -3.38 11.00
CA THR A 160 -22.79 -3.07 9.68
C THR A 160 -21.29 -3.39 9.55
N PHE A 161 -20.58 -3.72 10.63
CA PHE A 161 -19.12 -3.91 10.61
C PHE A 161 -18.64 -4.99 9.62
N PRO A 162 -19.31 -6.15 9.45
CA PRO A 162 -18.98 -7.13 8.40
C PRO A 162 -19.02 -6.54 6.98
N ALA A 163 -19.97 -5.64 6.69
CA ALA A 163 -20.10 -5.00 5.39
C ALA A 163 -18.99 -3.95 5.14
N VAL A 164 -18.48 -3.32 6.20
CA VAL A 164 -17.30 -2.45 6.13
C VAL A 164 -16.03 -3.26 5.89
N ILE A 165 -15.86 -4.41 6.54
CA ILE A 165 -14.74 -5.33 6.28
C ILE A 165 -14.74 -5.81 4.83
N HIS A 166 -15.90 -6.23 4.31
CA HIS A 166 -16.05 -6.61 2.90
C HIS A 166 -15.73 -5.46 1.94
N HIS A 167 -16.13 -4.23 2.25
CA HIS A 167 -15.78 -3.06 1.44
C HIS A 167 -14.26 -2.83 1.40
N ASN A 168 -13.59 -2.87 2.55
CA ASN A 168 -12.15 -2.69 2.66
C ASN A 168 -11.38 -3.81 1.93
N TYR A 169 -11.86 -5.04 2.03
CA TYR A 169 -11.36 -6.17 1.25
C TYR A 169 -11.44 -5.89 -0.26
N ASN A 170 -12.57 -5.38 -0.76
CA ASN A 170 -12.72 -5.05 -2.18
C ASN A 170 -11.79 -3.91 -2.62
N LEU A 171 -11.62 -2.86 -1.80
CA LEU A 171 -10.67 -1.78 -2.11
C LEU A 171 -9.22 -2.27 -2.11
N LEU A 172 -8.83 -3.11 -1.14
CA LEU A 172 -7.52 -3.76 -1.10
C LEU A 172 -7.27 -4.59 -2.37
N CYS A 173 -8.27 -5.36 -2.83
CA CYS A 173 -8.17 -6.14 -4.07
C CYS A 173 -8.14 -5.26 -5.34
N LEU A 174 -8.73 -4.06 -5.32
CA LEU A 174 -8.63 -3.10 -6.42
C LEU A 174 -7.33 -2.29 -6.40
N ALA A 175 -6.69 -2.15 -5.24
CA ALA A 175 -5.42 -1.46 -5.05
C ALA A 175 -4.20 -2.38 -5.23
N THR A 176 -4.40 -3.71 -5.21
CA THR A 176 -3.37 -4.68 -5.57
C THR A 176 -3.24 -4.83 -7.07
N GLY A 177 -2.02 -5.05 -7.54
CA GLY A 177 -1.70 -5.30 -8.94
C GLY A 177 -0.41 -6.08 -9.08
N LEU A 178 -0.15 -6.58 -10.29
CA LEU A 178 1.13 -7.16 -10.63
C LEU A 178 2.12 -6.09 -11.07
N VAL A 179 3.38 -6.23 -10.68
CA VAL A 179 4.47 -5.44 -11.25
C VAL A 179 4.65 -5.85 -12.70
N SER A 180 4.38 -4.93 -13.62
CA SER A 180 5.04 -4.94 -14.93
C SER A 180 6.46 -4.44 -14.73
N GLU A 181 7.46 -5.08 -15.37
CA GLU A 181 8.90 -4.85 -15.13
C GLU A 181 9.38 -3.39 -15.31
N ALA A 182 8.54 -2.51 -15.87
CA ALA A 182 8.84 -1.12 -16.17
C ALA A 182 8.89 -0.16 -14.95
N GLN A 183 8.48 -0.59 -13.75
CA GLN A 183 8.34 0.29 -12.57
C GLN A 183 9.02 -0.24 -11.30
N LEU A 184 10.33 -0.47 -11.38
CA LEU A 184 11.20 -0.20 -10.21
C LEU A 184 11.64 1.27 -10.27
N PRO A 185 11.54 2.05 -9.17
CA PRO A 185 12.18 3.36 -9.12
C PRO A 185 13.70 3.17 -9.23
N ALA A 186 14.34 3.93 -10.12
CA ALA A 186 15.79 3.96 -10.20
C ALA A 186 16.36 4.35 -8.83
N HIS A 187 17.26 3.51 -8.32
CA HIS A 187 17.98 3.77 -7.08
C HIS A 187 18.66 5.15 -7.18
N PRO A 188 18.51 6.07 -6.21
CA PRO A 188 19.05 7.42 -6.36
C PRO A 188 20.54 7.37 -6.64
N GLU A 189 20.94 8.07 -7.70
CA GLU A 189 22.32 8.18 -8.15
C GLU A 189 23.18 8.74 -7.01
N LYS A 190 24.28 8.05 -6.73
CA LYS A 190 25.19 8.35 -5.64
C LYS A 190 25.83 9.72 -5.88
N GLU A 191 25.43 10.74 -5.13
CA GLU A 191 26.03 12.09 -5.20
C GLU A 191 27.56 12.00 -5.17
N ALA A 192 28.18 12.45 -6.26
CA ALA A 192 29.63 12.58 -6.33
C ALA A 192 30.08 13.78 -5.49
N PRO A 193 31.20 13.71 -4.74
CA PRO A 193 31.57 14.76 -3.82
C PRO A 193 31.92 16.07 -4.53
N SER A 194 31.32 17.17 -4.09
CA SER A 194 31.67 18.52 -4.55
C SER A 194 33.13 18.87 -4.20
N ALA A 195 33.95 19.11 -5.22
CA ALA A 195 35.30 19.67 -5.09
C ALA A 195 35.32 21.12 -5.64
N PRO A 196 36.21 22.00 -5.17
CA PRO A 196 35.84 23.37 -4.87
C PRO A 196 35.91 24.37 -6.04
N LEU A 197 35.12 25.44 -5.90
CA LEU A 197 35.28 26.72 -6.59
C LEU A 197 36.75 27.16 -6.59
N ASN A 198 37.28 27.47 -7.77
CA ASN A 198 38.56 28.16 -7.90
C ASN A 198 38.44 29.34 -8.86
N LEU A 199 39.20 30.41 -8.57
CA LEU A 199 38.94 31.77 -9.02
C LEU A 199 39.96 32.22 -10.07
N ASN A 200 39.53 33.13 -10.97
CA ASN A 200 40.33 33.96 -11.89
C ASN A 200 40.99 33.33 -13.12
N GLN A 201 40.62 33.84 -14.32
CA GLN A 201 41.42 34.70 -15.22
C GLN A 201 40.66 34.79 -16.57
N ASP A 202 40.10 35.92 -17.00
CA ASP A 202 40.74 37.18 -17.49
C ASP A 202 41.47 37.03 -18.85
N LYS A 203 40.80 37.41 -19.97
CA LYS A 203 41.18 38.57 -20.82
C LYS A 203 40.48 38.68 -22.20
N GLY A 204 39.96 39.88 -22.48
CA GLY A 204 39.97 40.54 -23.81
C GLY A 204 38.91 40.14 -24.86
N THR A 205 38.47 41.00 -25.79
CA THR A 205 38.70 42.46 -25.99
C THR A 205 37.53 43.09 -26.80
N GLN A 206 37.34 44.41 -26.64
CA GLN A 206 36.33 45.33 -27.19
C GLN A 206 36.18 45.33 -28.74
N GLU A 207 35.10 45.89 -29.34
CA GLU A 207 34.93 47.35 -29.58
C GLU A 207 33.48 47.86 -29.86
N LYS A 208 33.22 49.12 -29.44
CA LYS A 208 32.42 50.27 -30.03
C LYS A 208 31.14 50.01 -30.86
N THR A 209 30.06 50.82 -30.87
CA THR A 209 29.66 52.17 -30.34
C THR A 209 28.11 52.27 -30.39
N GLY A 210 27.35 53.31 -29.96
CA GLY A 210 27.62 54.64 -29.40
C GLY A 210 26.38 55.59 -29.51
N LYS A 211 26.40 56.77 -28.84
CA LYS A 211 25.31 57.77 -28.62
C LYS A 211 24.18 57.28 -27.67
N SER A 212 23.80 57.91 -26.54
CA SER A 212 23.73 59.32 -26.05
C SER A 212 22.36 59.99 -26.25
N SER A 213 21.59 60.20 -25.17
CA SER A 213 21.12 61.53 -24.72
C SER A 213 20.27 61.51 -23.42
N THR A 214 20.61 62.42 -22.50
CA THR A 214 19.76 63.17 -21.53
C THR A 214 18.80 62.49 -20.52
N LEU A 215 19.15 62.68 -19.23
CA LEU A 215 18.33 62.78 -18.00
C LEU A 215 17.72 64.22 -17.86
N PRO A 216 17.13 64.72 -16.71
CA PRO A 216 16.82 64.13 -15.38
C PRO A 216 15.44 64.54 -14.74
N VAL A 217 15.22 64.14 -13.46
CA VAL A 217 14.29 64.69 -12.40
C VAL A 217 12.76 64.59 -12.67
N GLY A 218 11.87 64.24 -11.73
CA GLY A 218 12.01 63.81 -10.32
C GLY A 218 11.14 64.62 -9.33
N GLN A 219 10.34 63.95 -8.51
CA GLN A 219 9.97 64.29 -7.11
C GLN A 219 9.17 63.13 -6.51
#